data_AF-A0AAV4SIM0-F1
#
_entry.id   AF-A0AAV4SIM0-F1
#
_cell.length_a   1.000
_cell.length_b   1.000
_cell.length_c   1.000
_cell.angle_alpha   90.00
_cell.angle_beta   90.00
_cell.angle_gamma   90.00
#
_symmetry.space_group_name_H-M   'P 1'
#
loop_
_entity.id
_entity.type
_entity.pdbx_description
1 polymer ?
#
loop_
_entity_poly.entity_id
_entity_poly.type
_entity_poly.pdbx_seq_one_letter_code
_entity_poly.pdbx_strand_id
1 'polypeptide(L)'
;SSGFFKKIKDKQKLPRIVISICDPDRASNQQISYLPSCLLGPWSCITILSLCRKLIAEDLLERSSFDSTERILSPVLASMPHILNEPDLMDALRVSWVAVKKSFNTDDIRMDSTKKKTFRGLFCETVFVIVNSNNLPPYAFGDSTSENARKNEINRFLHIQETYEETLPLTGELEFSPLSLNMLSANIIYLNKGASC
;
A
#
# COMPACT_ATOMS: atom_id res chain seq x y z
N SER A 1 32.29 16.20 26.11
CA SER A 1 31.54 15.89 27.34
C SER A 1 30.80 14.57 27.23
N SER A 2 31.45 13.49 27.66
CA SER A 2 31.12 12.07 27.47
C SER A 2 30.65 11.41 28.78
N GLY A 3 29.71 12.03 29.50
CA GLY A 3 29.40 11.65 30.90
C GLY A 3 27.94 11.35 31.23
N PHE A 4 26.98 11.73 30.39
CA PHE A 4 25.55 11.58 30.70
C PHE A 4 25.00 10.19 30.30
N PHE A 5 25.34 9.72 29.09
CA PHE A 5 24.83 8.45 28.54
C PHE A 5 25.33 7.20 29.29
N LYS A 6 26.49 7.26 29.96
CA LYS A 6 27.00 6.14 30.77
C LYS A 6 26.24 5.97 32.09
N LYS A 7 25.69 7.04 32.68
CA LYS A 7 25.01 6.99 33.99
C LYS A 7 23.56 6.48 33.91
N ILE A 8 22.97 6.44 32.72
CA ILE A 8 21.62 5.91 32.49
C ILE A 8 21.62 4.37 32.36
N LYS A 9 22.79 3.76 32.20
CA LYS A 9 22.93 2.32 31.88
C LYS A 9 22.64 1.37 33.06
N ASP A 10 22.72 1.86 34.31
CA ASP A 10 22.74 0.97 35.49
C ASP A 10 21.54 1.10 36.45
N LYS A 11 20.51 1.90 36.12
CA LYS A 11 19.29 1.96 36.95
C LYS A 11 18.01 1.86 36.12
N GLN A 12 17.37 0.69 36.28
CA GLN A 12 16.03 0.27 35.84
C GLN A 12 15.92 -0.26 34.40
N LYS A 13 15.90 -1.61 34.32
CA LYS A 13 15.46 -2.44 33.20
C LYS A 13 13.93 -2.36 33.01
N LEU A 14 13.41 -1.15 32.77
CA LEU A 14 12.04 -0.97 32.30
C LEU A 14 12.11 -0.67 30.80
N PRO A 15 11.23 -1.24 29.96
CA PRO A 15 11.18 -0.88 28.56
C PRO A 15 10.87 0.62 28.46
N ARG A 16 11.82 1.40 27.94
CA ARG A 16 11.65 2.84 27.73
C ARG A 16 11.40 3.07 26.25
N ILE A 17 10.26 3.67 25.93
CA ILE A 17 9.98 4.15 24.57
C ILE A 17 10.62 5.53 24.46
N VAL A 18 11.59 5.65 23.56
CA VAL A 18 12.19 6.94 23.21
C VAL A 18 11.50 7.43 21.95
N ILE A 19 10.75 8.53 22.07
CA ILE A 19 10.08 9.17 20.94
C ILE A 19 10.94 10.36 20.52
N SER A 20 11.46 10.30 19.29
CA SER A 20 12.12 11.45 18.66
C SER A 20 11.11 12.16 17.78
N ILE A 21 10.88 13.44 18.03
CA ILE A 21 10.10 14.30 17.15
C ILE A 21 11.10 14.95 16.19
N CYS A 22 10.93 14.71 14.90
CA CYS A 22 11.78 15.24 13.85
C CYS A 22 10.93 16.05 12.88
N ASP A 23 11.41 17.22 12.50
CA ASP A 23 10.81 17.95 11.39
C ASP A 23 11.15 17.23 10.07
N PRO A 24 10.19 17.10 9.14
CA PRO A 24 10.45 16.61 7.80
C PRO A 24 11.51 17.45 7.08
N ASP A 25 12.37 16.78 6.31
CA ASP A 25 13.26 17.47 5.38
C ASP A 25 12.45 18.10 4.22
N ARG A 26 13.10 18.95 3.41
CA ARG A 26 12.42 19.66 2.31
C ARG A 26 11.81 18.70 1.29
N ALA A 27 12.46 17.57 1.02
CA ALA A 27 11.96 16.58 0.07
C ALA A 27 10.73 15.84 0.61
N SER A 28 10.75 15.39 1.88
CA SER A 28 9.58 14.75 2.49
C SER A 28 8.43 15.74 2.66
N ASN A 29 8.70 17.00 2.98
CA ASN A 29 7.66 18.04 3.09
C ASN A 29 6.83 18.19 1.82
N GLN A 30 7.47 18.17 0.64
CA GLN A 30 6.75 18.19 -0.63
C GLN A 30 5.89 16.95 -0.85
N GLN A 31 6.28 15.80 -0.32
CA GLN A 31 5.47 14.57 -0.43
C GLN A 31 4.30 14.58 0.56
N ILE A 32 4.55 15.05 1.78
CA ILE A 32 3.57 15.18 2.86
C ILE A 32 2.46 16.16 2.48
N SER A 33 2.75 17.21 1.71
CA SER A 33 1.71 18.16 1.28
C SER A 33 0.61 17.53 0.42
N TYR A 34 0.83 16.35 -0.15
CA TYR A 34 -0.20 15.60 -0.88
C TYR A 34 -1.08 14.73 0.02
N LEU A 35 -0.69 14.53 1.28
CA LEU A 35 -1.34 13.63 2.23
C LEU A 35 -2.35 14.37 3.13
N PRO A 36 -3.25 13.66 3.83
CA PRO A 36 -4.15 14.27 4.80
C PRO A 36 -3.40 15.01 5.91
N SER A 37 -4.09 15.92 6.60
CA SER A 37 -3.54 16.75 7.69
C SER A 37 -2.98 15.94 8.87
N CYS A 38 -3.43 14.70 9.03
CA CYS A 38 -2.87 13.74 9.96
C CYS A 38 -2.77 12.38 9.27
N LEU A 39 -1.58 11.78 9.33
CA LEU A 39 -1.32 10.43 8.83
C LEU A 39 -0.60 9.66 9.94
N LEU A 40 -1.18 8.52 10.32
CA LEU A 40 -0.54 7.58 11.23
C LEU A 40 0.03 6.42 10.41
N GLY A 41 1.35 6.24 10.42
CA GLY A 41 1.99 5.14 9.71
C GLY A 41 3.51 5.25 9.64
N PRO A 42 4.18 4.28 9.00
CA PRO A 42 5.62 4.28 8.85
C PRO A 42 6.09 5.45 7.97
N TRP A 43 7.08 6.19 8.45
CA TRP A 43 7.70 7.29 7.68
C TRP A 43 8.25 6.82 6.33
N SER A 44 8.76 5.59 6.29
CA SER A 44 9.32 4.96 5.08
C SER A 44 8.30 4.79 3.94
N CYS A 45 6.99 4.87 4.23
CA CYS A 45 5.93 4.71 3.24
C CYS A 45 5.48 6.04 2.61
N ILE A 46 5.96 7.20 3.06
CA ILE A 46 5.49 8.52 2.59
C ILE A 46 5.55 8.67 1.07
N THR A 47 6.65 8.23 0.44
CA THR A 47 6.79 8.31 -1.03
C THR A 47 5.71 7.51 -1.76
N ILE A 48 5.39 6.32 -1.26
CA ILE A 48 4.39 5.42 -1.87
C ILE A 48 2.99 5.98 -1.65
N LEU A 49 2.68 6.41 -0.43
CA LEU A 49 1.40 7.02 -0.09
C LEU A 49 1.13 8.27 -0.94
N SER A 50 2.15 9.09 -1.15
CA SER A 50 2.07 10.26 -2.02
C SER A 50 1.77 9.86 -3.47
N LEU A 51 2.46 8.84 -4.00
CA LEU A 51 2.21 8.33 -5.36
C LEU A 51 0.81 7.73 -5.53
N CYS A 52 0.38 6.87 -4.61
CA CYS A 52 -0.96 6.28 -4.62
C CYS A 52 -2.03 7.37 -4.59
N ARG A 53 -1.87 8.40 -3.76
CA ARG A 53 -2.82 9.50 -3.68
C ARG A 53 -2.89 10.31 -4.97
N LYS A 54 -1.75 10.58 -5.61
CA LYS A 54 -1.71 11.23 -6.93
C LYS A 54 -2.42 10.40 -7.99
N LEU A 55 -2.13 9.10 -8.08
CA LEU A 55 -2.75 8.20 -9.05
C LEU A 55 -4.26 8.09 -8.86
N ILE A 56 -4.70 7.94 -7.61
CA ILE A 56 -6.13 7.91 -7.26
C ILE A 56 -6.80 9.23 -7.66
N ALA A 57 -6.15 10.38 -7.41
CA ALA A 57 -6.70 11.67 -7.82
C ALA A 57 -6.80 11.78 -9.35
N GLU A 58 -5.79 11.32 -10.09
CA GLU A 58 -5.82 11.28 -11.56
C GLU A 58 -6.96 10.39 -12.08
N ASP A 59 -7.08 9.16 -11.57
CA ASP A 59 -8.16 8.23 -11.96
C ASP A 59 -9.56 8.80 -11.68
N LEU A 60 -9.70 9.58 -10.60
CA LEU A 60 -10.96 10.23 -10.25
C LEU A 60 -11.25 11.48 -11.10
N LEU A 61 -10.21 12.19 -11.53
CA LEU A 61 -10.31 13.43 -12.33
C LEU A 61 -10.43 13.17 -13.84
N GLU A 62 -9.98 12.02 -14.35
CA GLU A 62 -10.19 11.60 -15.75
C GLU A 62 -11.67 11.37 -16.08
N ARG A 63 -12.56 11.39 -15.08
CA ARG A 63 -14.01 11.32 -15.28
C ARG A 63 -14.52 12.57 -15.99
N SER A 64 -15.26 12.36 -17.08
CA SER A 64 -15.92 13.42 -17.86
C SER A 64 -16.94 14.24 -17.05
N SER A 65 -17.53 13.67 -15.99
CA SER A 65 -18.39 14.36 -15.03
C SER A 65 -18.42 13.64 -13.68
N PHE A 66 -18.70 14.38 -12.60
CA PHE A 66 -18.86 13.80 -11.26
C PHE A 66 -20.02 12.79 -11.18
N ASP A 67 -21.04 12.95 -12.03
CA ASP A 67 -22.23 12.09 -12.15
C ASP A 67 -22.06 10.94 -13.16
N SER A 68 -20.88 10.79 -13.78
CA SER A 68 -20.63 9.71 -14.74
C SER A 68 -20.81 8.34 -14.10
N THR A 69 -21.64 7.47 -14.67
CA THR A 69 -21.79 6.07 -14.22
C THR A 69 -20.71 5.15 -14.79
N GLU A 70 -19.70 5.71 -15.46
CA GLU A 70 -18.59 4.93 -16.01
C GLU A 70 -17.82 4.21 -14.89
N ARG A 71 -17.58 2.92 -15.10
CA ARG A 71 -16.92 2.05 -14.11
C ARG A 71 -15.44 2.42 -14.04
N ILE A 72 -14.97 2.83 -12.86
CA ILE A 72 -13.55 3.10 -12.64
C ILE A 72 -12.80 1.75 -12.58
N LEU A 73 -11.91 1.52 -13.56
CA LEU A 73 -11.09 0.31 -13.67
C LEU A 73 -9.65 0.55 -13.19
N SER A 74 -9.50 1.13 -11.99
CA SER A 74 -8.18 1.37 -11.40
C SER A 74 -7.86 0.31 -10.34
N PRO A 75 -6.86 -0.57 -10.58
CA PRO A 75 -6.38 -1.54 -9.57
C PRO A 75 -5.88 -0.85 -8.31
N VAL A 76 -5.22 0.30 -8.47
CA VAL A 76 -4.74 1.11 -7.34
C VAL A 76 -5.93 1.61 -6.52
N LEU A 77 -6.94 2.22 -7.16
CA LEU A 77 -8.12 2.70 -6.45
C LEU A 77 -8.88 1.56 -5.74
N ALA A 78 -9.02 0.42 -6.40
CA ALA A 78 -9.80 -0.71 -5.88
C ALA A 78 -9.11 -1.40 -4.70
N SER A 79 -7.79 -1.61 -4.75
CA SER A 79 -7.08 -2.43 -3.79
C SER A 79 -6.33 -1.63 -2.72
N MET A 80 -6.06 -0.34 -2.93
CA MET A 80 -5.25 0.45 -1.99
C MET A 80 -5.82 0.49 -0.56
N PRO A 81 -7.13 0.68 -0.32
CA PRO A 81 -7.66 0.71 1.05
C PRO A 81 -7.40 -0.59 1.81
N HIS A 82 -7.46 -1.73 1.12
CA HIS A 82 -7.17 -3.03 1.71
C HIS A 82 -5.66 -3.20 1.97
N ILE A 83 -4.82 -2.88 1.00
CA ILE A 83 -3.35 -2.94 1.14
C ILE A 83 -2.86 -2.06 2.30
N LEU A 84 -3.44 -0.87 2.49
CA LEU A 84 -3.08 0.03 3.60
C LEU A 84 -3.32 -0.59 4.99
N ASN A 85 -4.25 -1.53 5.12
CA ASN A 85 -4.55 -2.20 6.38
C ASN A 85 -3.65 -3.41 6.63
N GLU A 86 -2.89 -3.85 5.61
CA GLU A 86 -2.04 -5.04 5.66
C GLU A 86 -0.56 -4.61 5.55
N PRO A 87 0.15 -4.44 6.68
CA PRO A 87 1.49 -3.85 6.71
C PRO A 87 2.54 -4.69 5.95
N ASP A 88 2.34 -6.00 5.82
CA ASP A 88 3.18 -6.90 5.04
C ASP A 88 3.06 -6.65 3.53
N LEU A 89 1.86 -6.39 3.02
CA LEU A 89 1.64 -5.99 1.62
C LEU A 89 2.22 -4.60 1.35
N MET A 90 2.03 -3.65 2.27
CA MET A 90 2.66 -2.32 2.17
C MET A 90 4.18 -2.41 2.15
N ASP A 91 4.77 -3.31 2.95
CA ASP A 91 6.22 -3.51 2.96
C ASP A 91 6.72 -4.15 1.66
N ALA A 92 6.00 -5.15 1.13
CA ALA A 92 6.30 -5.76 -0.17
C ALA A 92 6.33 -4.70 -1.29
N LEU A 93 5.28 -3.87 -1.40
CA LEU A 93 5.22 -2.76 -2.36
C LEU A 93 6.40 -1.79 -2.18
N ARG A 94 6.76 -1.51 -0.92
CA ARG A 94 7.85 -0.58 -0.60
C ARG A 94 9.20 -1.11 -1.00
N VAL A 95 9.49 -2.37 -0.70
CA VAL A 95 10.75 -3.01 -1.08
C VAL A 95 10.88 -3.04 -2.61
N SER A 96 9.83 -3.47 -3.31
CA SER A 96 9.81 -3.51 -4.78
C SER A 96 9.97 -2.12 -5.39
N TRP A 97 9.32 -1.10 -4.83
CA TRP A 97 9.48 0.27 -5.31
C TRP A 97 10.89 0.81 -5.11
N VAL A 98 11.52 0.52 -3.97
CA VAL A 98 12.91 0.90 -3.72
C VAL A 98 13.85 0.21 -4.69
N ALA A 99 13.61 -1.05 -5.05
CA ALA A 99 14.40 -1.77 -6.04
C ALA A 99 14.28 -1.12 -7.43
N VAL A 100 13.07 -0.88 -7.91
CA VAL A 100 12.81 -0.23 -9.21
C VAL A 100 13.36 1.19 -9.25
N LYS A 101 13.24 1.95 -8.17
CA LYS A 101 13.75 3.32 -8.13
C LYS A 101 15.28 3.40 -8.29
N LYS A 102 16.02 2.33 -7.99
CA LYS A 102 17.48 2.29 -8.20
C LYS A 102 17.87 2.22 -9.68
N SER A 103 16.98 1.74 -10.56
CA SER A 103 17.24 1.68 -12.00
C SER A 103 16.88 2.96 -12.76
N PHE A 104 16.30 3.96 -12.08
CA PHE A 104 15.88 5.21 -12.71
C PHE A 104 17.09 6.06 -13.12
N ASN A 105 17.05 6.59 -14.34
CA ASN A 105 18.01 7.59 -14.78
C ASN A 105 17.67 8.97 -14.17
N THR A 106 18.55 9.96 -14.37
CA THR A 106 18.37 11.33 -13.83
C THR A 106 17.07 12.00 -14.30
N ASP A 107 16.63 11.69 -15.51
CA ASP A 107 15.43 12.28 -16.10
C ASP A 107 14.15 11.62 -15.55
N ASP A 108 14.15 10.30 -15.38
CA ASP A 108 13.08 9.54 -14.72
C ASP A 108 12.86 10.02 -13.27
N ILE A 109 13.95 10.36 -12.58
CA ILE A 109 13.90 10.92 -11.23
C ILE A 109 13.23 12.30 -11.22
N ARG A 110 13.25 13.05 -12.32
CA ARG A 110 12.62 14.39 -12.39
C ARG A 110 11.18 14.30 -12.86
N MET A 111 10.86 13.37 -13.75
CA MET A 111 9.54 13.28 -14.39
C MET A 111 8.51 12.55 -13.51
N ASP A 112 7.53 13.30 -13.00
CA ASP A 112 6.44 12.75 -12.18
C ASP A 112 5.56 11.77 -12.99
N SER A 113 5.36 12.01 -14.29
CA SER A 113 4.62 11.11 -15.19
C SER A 113 5.28 9.73 -15.31
N THR A 114 6.61 9.68 -15.48
CA THR A 114 7.36 8.42 -15.53
C THR A 114 7.23 7.67 -14.22
N LYS A 115 7.44 8.33 -13.07
CA LYS A 115 7.28 7.69 -11.75
C LYS A 115 5.91 7.08 -11.56
N LYS A 116 4.85 7.83 -11.90
CA LYS A 116 3.46 7.38 -11.78
C LYS A 116 3.16 6.19 -12.69
N LYS A 117 3.59 6.25 -13.96
CA LYS A 117 3.43 5.15 -14.92
C LYS A 117 4.14 3.88 -14.44
N THR A 118 5.41 3.98 -14.04
CA THR A 118 6.18 2.85 -13.54
C THR A 118 5.60 2.30 -12.24
N PHE A 119 5.19 3.16 -11.33
CA PHE A 119 4.56 2.74 -10.08
C PHE A 119 3.25 1.99 -10.32
N ARG A 120 2.42 2.44 -11.27
CA ARG A 120 1.18 1.74 -11.62
C ARG A 120 1.46 0.32 -12.15
N GLY A 121 2.43 0.17 -13.05
CA GLY A 121 2.86 -1.15 -13.54
C GLY A 121 3.32 -2.05 -12.40
N LEU A 122 4.25 -1.53 -11.59
CA LEU A 122 4.78 -2.24 -10.43
C LEU A 122 3.67 -2.68 -9.47
N PHE A 123 2.71 -1.79 -9.16
CA PHE A 123 1.60 -2.11 -8.26
C PHE A 123 0.76 -3.27 -8.80
N CYS A 124 0.44 -3.26 -10.09
CA CYS A 124 -0.32 -4.32 -10.75
C CYS A 124 0.43 -5.65 -10.78
N GLU A 125 1.75 -5.61 -10.97
CA GLU A 125 2.60 -6.80 -11.05
C GLU A 125 2.95 -7.36 -9.66
N THR A 126 2.93 -6.54 -8.62
CA THR A 126 3.32 -6.96 -7.26
C THR A 126 2.11 -7.23 -6.37
N VAL A 127 1.69 -6.21 -5.63
CA VAL A 127 0.70 -6.34 -4.56
C VAL A 127 -0.70 -6.64 -5.07
N PHE A 128 -1.05 -6.19 -6.28
CA PHE A 128 -2.34 -6.51 -6.85
C PHE A 128 -2.48 -8.00 -7.17
N VAL A 129 -1.39 -8.67 -7.57
CA VAL A 129 -1.41 -10.13 -7.80
C VAL A 129 -1.41 -10.88 -6.48
N ILE A 130 -0.56 -10.47 -5.54
CA ILE A 130 -0.46 -11.08 -4.22
C ILE A 130 -1.81 -11.03 -3.48
N VAL A 131 -2.48 -9.88 -3.47
CA VAL A 131 -3.74 -9.70 -2.74
C VAL A 131 -4.91 -10.48 -3.35
N ASN A 132 -4.87 -10.73 -4.67
CA ASN A 132 -5.91 -11.49 -5.38
C ASN A 132 -5.56 -12.98 -5.53
N SER A 133 -4.45 -13.44 -4.93
CA SER A 133 -4.04 -14.84 -4.92
C SER A 133 -4.77 -15.62 -3.84
N ASN A 134 -5.28 -16.81 -4.18
CA ASN A 134 -5.87 -17.73 -3.20
C ASN A 134 -4.84 -18.34 -2.22
N ASN A 135 -3.56 -18.26 -2.54
CA ASN A 135 -2.50 -18.85 -1.72
C ASN A 135 -2.10 -17.98 -0.53
N LEU A 136 -2.53 -16.71 -0.49
CA LEU A 136 -2.21 -15.79 0.61
C LEU A 136 -3.19 -16.02 1.78
N PRO A 137 -2.72 -16.50 2.94
CA PRO A 137 -3.60 -16.65 4.11
C PRO A 137 -4.18 -15.30 4.56
N PRO A 138 -5.36 -15.25 5.19
CA PRO A 138 -5.90 -13.99 5.72
C PRO A 138 -4.96 -13.31 6.72
N TYR A 139 -4.92 -11.98 6.69
CA TYR A 139 -4.12 -11.22 7.64
C TYR A 139 -4.67 -11.37 9.06
N ALA A 140 -3.81 -11.80 9.99
CA ALA A 140 -4.14 -11.98 11.40
C ALA A 140 -3.01 -11.42 12.28
N PHE A 141 -3.18 -10.17 12.74
CA PHE A 141 -2.19 -9.50 13.58
C PHE A 141 -1.94 -10.25 14.89
N GLY A 142 -0.68 -10.56 15.19
CA GLY A 142 -0.27 -11.22 16.42
C GLY A 142 -0.34 -12.75 16.37
N ASP A 143 -0.77 -13.36 15.26
CA ASP A 143 -0.62 -14.80 15.04
C ASP A 143 0.68 -15.07 14.27
N SER A 144 1.71 -15.51 15.00
CA SER A 144 3.01 -15.83 14.42
C SER A 144 2.95 -16.90 13.33
N THR A 145 2.00 -17.82 13.39
CA THR A 145 1.89 -18.90 12.39
C THR A 145 1.38 -18.34 11.07
N SER A 146 0.28 -17.57 11.13
CA SER A 146 -0.29 -16.89 9.96
C SER A 146 0.69 -15.86 9.37
N GLU A 147 1.32 -15.03 10.21
CA GLU A 147 2.30 -14.02 9.77
C GLU A 147 3.49 -14.67 9.04
N ASN A 148 4.01 -15.80 9.54
CA ASN A 148 5.09 -16.52 8.86
C ASN A 148 4.62 -17.17 7.55
N ALA A 149 3.43 -17.76 7.53
CA ALA A 149 2.87 -18.35 6.31
C ALA A 149 2.66 -17.30 5.21
N ARG A 150 2.06 -16.15 5.55
CA ARG A 150 1.90 -15.00 4.64
C ARG A 150 3.24 -14.48 4.15
N LYS A 151 4.20 -14.29 5.07
CA LYS A 151 5.55 -13.84 4.72
C LYS A 151 6.23 -14.78 3.72
N ASN A 152 6.10 -16.09 3.91
CA ASN A 152 6.68 -17.07 3.00
C ASN A 152 6.05 -16.98 1.60
N GLU A 153 4.73 -16.84 1.52
CA GLU A 153 4.06 -16.72 0.22
C GLU A 153 4.38 -15.39 -0.49
N ILE A 154 4.42 -14.27 0.25
CA ILE A 154 4.85 -12.97 -0.30
C ILE A 154 6.28 -13.08 -0.85
N ASN A 155 7.21 -13.65 -0.09
CA ASN A 155 8.59 -13.82 -0.55
C ASN A 155 8.68 -14.74 -1.77
N ARG A 156 7.84 -15.79 -1.84
CA ARG A 156 7.75 -16.66 -3.01
C ARG A 156 7.36 -15.84 -4.25
N PHE A 157 6.32 -15.01 -4.15
CA PHE A 157 5.88 -14.14 -5.25
C PHE A 157 6.96 -13.15 -5.69
N LEU A 158 7.60 -12.47 -4.74
CA LEU A 158 8.66 -11.51 -5.03
C LEU A 158 9.85 -12.19 -5.72
N HIS A 159 10.21 -13.40 -5.29
CA HIS A 159 11.28 -14.17 -5.92
C HIS A 159 10.94 -14.61 -7.34
N ILE A 160 9.69 -15.01 -7.59
CA ILE A 160 9.22 -15.33 -8.95
C ILE A 160 9.32 -14.10 -9.85
N GLN A 161 8.89 -12.92 -9.37
CA GLN A 161 9.00 -11.67 -10.14
C GLN A 161 10.43 -11.28 -10.47
N GLU A 162 11.37 -11.47 -9.54
CA GLU A 162 12.80 -11.23 -9.81
C GLU A 162 13.38 -12.20 -10.83
N THR A 163 12.83 -13.42 -10.93
CA THR A 163 13.36 -14.47 -11.80
C THR A 163 12.79 -14.41 -13.22
N TYR A 164 11.54 -13.98 -13.38
CA TYR A 164 10.85 -13.91 -14.66
C TYR A 164 10.69 -12.43 -15.10
N GLU A 165 11.60 -11.94 -15.94
CA GLU A 165 11.55 -10.56 -16.47
C GLU A 165 10.39 -10.32 -17.46
N GLU A 166 9.83 -11.37 -18.06
CA GLU A 166 8.73 -11.29 -19.01
C GLU A 166 7.48 -11.96 -18.44
N THR A 167 6.58 -11.15 -17.90
CA THR A 167 5.24 -11.49 -17.41
C THR A 167 5.18 -12.49 -16.26
N LEU A 168 4.46 -12.10 -15.21
CA LEU A 168 3.97 -13.05 -14.20
C LEU A 168 3.37 -14.25 -14.94
N PRO A 169 3.90 -15.46 -14.73
CA PRO A 169 3.33 -16.59 -15.38
C PRO A 169 1.91 -16.70 -14.83
N LEU A 170 0.92 -16.60 -15.71
CA LEU A 170 -0.42 -17.15 -15.51
C LEU A 170 -0.31 -18.69 -15.43
N THR A 171 0.67 -19.20 -14.68
CA THR A 171 0.80 -20.62 -14.35
C THR A 171 -0.45 -20.99 -13.60
N GLY A 172 -0.97 -22.19 -13.87
CA GLY A 172 -2.15 -22.74 -13.19
C GLY A 172 -2.01 -22.95 -11.67
N GLU A 173 -1.02 -22.32 -11.03
CA GLU A 173 -0.83 -22.22 -9.57
C GLU A 173 -1.51 -20.98 -8.98
N LEU A 174 -1.87 -19.99 -9.82
CA LEU A 174 -2.63 -18.80 -9.41
C LEU A 174 -4.12 -19.07 -9.61
N GLU A 175 -4.75 -19.66 -8.61
CA GLU A 175 -6.20 -19.64 -8.55
C GLU A 175 -6.65 -18.22 -8.16
N PHE A 176 -7.31 -17.53 -9.09
CA PHE A 176 -7.93 -16.23 -8.83
C PHE A 176 -9.32 -16.44 -8.26
N SER A 177 -9.63 -15.77 -7.15
CA SER A 177 -10.99 -15.71 -6.64
C SER A 177 -11.88 -14.83 -7.54
N PRO A 178 -13.14 -15.21 -7.80
CA PRO A 178 -14.09 -14.32 -8.45
C PRO A 178 -14.28 -13.06 -7.59
N LEU A 179 -14.43 -11.91 -8.25
CA LEU A 179 -14.67 -10.61 -7.62
C LEU A 179 -15.69 -10.73 -6.47
N SER A 180 -15.25 -10.54 -5.23
CA SER A 180 -16.13 -10.54 -4.07
C SER A 180 -17.07 -9.33 -4.13
N LEU A 181 -18.31 -9.56 -4.57
CA LEU A 181 -19.36 -8.53 -4.67
C LEU A 181 -19.93 -8.10 -3.31
N ASN A 182 -19.36 -8.57 -2.20
CA ASN A 182 -19.84 -8.34 -0.83
C ASN A 182 -19.83 -6.85 -0.43
N MET A 183 -19.04 -6.01 -1.13
CA MET A 183 -18.96 -4.56 -0.91
C MET A 183 -20.12 -3.78 -1.57
N LEU A 184 -20.97 -4.42 -2.38
CA LEU A 184 -22.15 -3.81 -3.00
C LEU A 184 -23.45 -4.05 -2.23
N SER A 185 -23.39 -4.53 -0.99
CA SER A 185 -24.55 -4.42 -0.09
C SER A 185 -24.70 -2.96 0.36
N ALA A 186 -25.13 -2.11 -0.56
CA ALA A 186 -25.84 -0.91 -0.19
C ALA A 186 -27.01 -1.38 0.69
N ASN A 187 -26.99 -0.97 1.96
CA ASN A 187 -28.14 -1.06 2.84
C ASN A 187 -29.26 -0.23 2.20
N ILE A 188 -30.05 -0.85 1.32
CA ILE A 188 -31.36 -0.33 0.95
C ILE A 188 -32.21 -0.55 2.20
N ILE A 189 -32.11 0.41 3.12
CA ILE A 189 -33.08 0.57 4.17
C ILE A 189 -34.40 0.78 3.44
N TYR A 190 -35.25 -0.24 3.42
CA TYR A 190 -36.65 -0.08 3.07
C TYR A 190 -37.22 0.91 4.09
N LEU A 191 -37.28 2.18 3.72
CA LEU A 191 -38.15 3.14 4.38
C LEU A 191 -39.57 2.70 4.08
N ASN A 192 -40.05 1.77 4.90
CA ASN A 192 -41.44 1.41 4.98
C ASN A 192 -42.16 2.66 5.52
N LYS A 193 -42.58 3.54 4.62
CA LYS A 193 -43.54 4.59 4.93
C LYS A 193 -44.86 3.88 5.25
N GLY A 194 -45.02 3.55 6.52
CA GLY A 194 -46.34 3.50 7.14
C GLY A 194 -46.94 4.90 7.05
N ALA A 195 -47.63 5.18 5.96
CA ALA A 195 -48.63 6.23 5.91
C ALA A 195 -49.94 5.61 6.36
N SER A 196 -50.16 5.62 7.67
CA SER A 196 -51.52 5.55 8.22
C SER A 196 -52.16 6.92 8.02
N CYS A 197 -53.17 6.97 7.14
CA CYS A 197 -54.39 7.77 7.22
C CYS A 197 -55.39 7.14 6.25
#